data_AF-G1VIF2-F1
#
_entry.id   AF-G1VIF2-F1
#
_cell.length_a   1.000
_cell.length_b   1.000
_cell.length_c   1.000
_cell.angle_alpha   90.00
_cell.angle_beta   90.00
_cell.angle_gamma   90.00
#
_symmetry.space_group_name_H-M   'P 1'
#
loop_
_entity.id
_entity.type
_entity.pdbx_description
1 polymer ?
#
loop_
_entity_poly.entity_id
_entity_poly.type
_entity_poly.pdbx_seq_one_letter_code
_entity_poly.pdbx_strand_id
1 'polypeptide(L)'
;MMIRPQMDWRRLMNHFALRYMCLLRKYSEVPQSNTTTCFIIDDTVLEKSGVRMEGISRVFDHVKGRCVLGYKLLLCAFFDGKTTIPFDFSLHQEKGKQGDCGLTKQQLRKAYHTKRNTGNPDYKRFQERKMSKLEVAMDMLRRGWKMGLYAKYVITDSWFTCEQLMACVRSIGKGAMHFVGLAKMGKTKYTVSA
;
A
#
# COMPACT_ATOMS: atom_id res chain seq x y z
N MET A 1 5.11 8.97 15.10
CA MET A 1 5.82 10.26 15.27
C MET A 1 6.78 10.41 14.09
N MET A 2 6.46 11.27 13.12
CA MET A 2 7.40 11.70 12.08
C MET A 2 7.98 13.04 12.52
N ILE A 3 9.03 13.01 13.37
CA ILE A 3 9.60 14.23 14.00
C ILE A 3 10.18 15.20 12.95
N ARG A 4 10.44 14.73 11.73
CA ARG A 4 11.02 15.50 10.63
C ARG A 4 10.02 15.59 9.46
N PRO A 5 9.20 16.65 9.39
CA PRO A 5 8.20 16.81 8.32
C PRO A 5 8.80 16.78 6.90
N GLN A 6 10.04 17.26 6.76
CA GLN A 6 10.77 17.30 5.49
C GLN A 6 11.34 15.93 5.07
N MET A 7 11.35 14.92 5.96
CA MET A 7 11.88 13.59 5.62
C MET A 7 10.92 12.87 4.67
N ASP A 8 11.38 12.64 3.45
CA ASP A 8 10.65 11.85 2.47
C ASP A 8 10.95 10.35 2.63
N TRP A 9 10.28 9.72 3.58
CA TRP A 9 10.40 8.28 3.86
C TRP A 9 10.08 7.40 2.65
N ARG A 10 9.15 7.83 1.79
CA ARG A 10 8.80 7.10 0.57
C ARG A 10 9.98 7.14 -0.40
N ARG A 11 10.58 8.31 -0.61
CA ARG A 11 11.76 8.44 -1.47
C ARG A 11 12.95 7.64 -0.95
N LEU A 12 13.18 7.58 0.37
CA LEU A 12 14.22 6.75 0.97
C LEU A 12 14.01 5.26 0.62
N MET A 13 12.80 4.74 0.81
CA MET A 13 12.44 3.36 0.52
C MET A 13 12.53 3.02 -0.97
N ASN A 14 12.03 3.92 -1.82
CA ASN A 14 12.17 3.84 -3.27
C ASN A 14 13.63 3.74 -3.71
N HIS A 15 14.51 4.59 -3.15
CA HIS A 15 15.94 4.56 -3.45
C HIS A 15 16.62 3.28 -3.00
N PHE A 16 16.20 2.71 -1.87
CA PHE A 16 16.70 1.41 -1.44
C PHE A 16 16.36 0.33 -2.49
N ALA A 17 15.10 0.25 -2.93
CA ALA A 17 14.68 -0.71 -3.95
C ALA A 17 15.43 -0.51 -5.27
N LEU A 18 15.56 0.73 -5.74
CA LEU A 18 16.33 1.04 -6.95
C LEU A 18 17.81 0.70 -6.83
N ARG A 19 18.42 1.01 -5.69
CA ARG A 19 19.84 0.72 -5.46
C ARG A 19 20.09 -0.78 -5.46
N TYR A 20 19.19 -1.56 -4.85
CA TYR A 20 19.24 -3.02 -4.91
C TYR A 20 19.20 -3.53 -6.35
N MET A 21 18.24 -3.07 -7.17
CA MET A 21 18.16 -3.45 -8.58
C MET A 21 19.41 -3.05 -9.38
N CYS A 22 20.00 -1.88 -9.10
CA CYS A 22 21.26 -1.46 -9.72
C CYS A 22 22.44 -2.38 -9.34
N LEU A 23 22.49 -2.86 -8.10
CA LEU A 23 23.52 -3.80 -7.65
C LEU A 23 23.37 -5.16 -8.34
N LEU A 24 22.15 -5.68 -8.47
CA LEU A 24 21.91 -6.92 -9.23
C LEU A 24 22.40 -6.79 -10.67
N ARG A 25 22.16 -5.64 -11.32
CA ARG A 25 22.71 -5.33 -12.65
C ARG A 25 24.23 -5.31 -12.68
N LYS A 26 24.85 -4.67 -11.71
CA LYS A 26 26.32 -4.58 -11.62
C LYS A 26 26.97 -5.96 -11.48
N TYR A 27 26.36 -6.86 -10.70
CA TYR A 27 26.92 -8.18 -10.43
C TYR A 27 26.39 -9.29 -11.37
N SER A 28 25.68 -8.92 -12.44
CA SER A 28 25.07 -9.88 -13.39
C SER A 28 24.10 -10.88 -12.74
N GLU A 29 23.47 -10.47 -11.64
CA GLU A 29 22.44 -11.23 -10.92
C GLU A 29 21.02 -10.73 -11.26
N VAL A 30 20.86 -10.08 -12.41
CA VAL A 30 19.55 -9.58 -12.87
C VAL A 30 18.62 -10.76 -13.15
N PRO A 31 17.33 -10.65 -12.83
CA PRO A 31 16.33 -11.60 -13.31
C PRO A 31 16.45 -11.81 -14.82
N GLN A 32 16.40 -13.07 -15.25
CA GLN A 32 16.37 -13.41 -16.67
C GLN A 32 15.10 -12.86 -17.32
N SER A 33 15.12 -12.68 -18.64
CA SER A 33 13.96 -12.18 -19.39
C SER A 33 12.68 -13.00 -19.16
N ASN A 34 12.82 -14.30 -18.93
CA ASN A 34 11.71 -15.22 -18.68
C ASN A 34 11.25 -15.25 -17.21
N THR A 35 12.00 -14.63 -16.30
CA THR A 35 11.66 -14.61 -14.88
C THR A 35 10.32 -13.90 -14.64
N THR A 36 9.50 -14.49 -13.78
CA THR A 36 8.21 -13.92 -13.38
C THR A 36 8.45 -12.78 -12.39
N THR A 37 8.11 -11.56 -12.79
CA THR A 37 8.18 -10.38 -11.93
C THR A 37 6.79 -9.87 -11.59
N CYS A 38 6.57 -9.46 -10.35
CA CYS A 38 5.26 -9.11 -9.85
C CYS A 38 5.29 -7.84 -8.99
N PHE A 39 4.25 -7.01 -9.08
CA PHE A 39 3.86 -6.18 -7.95
C PHE A 39 2.91 -6.97 -7.05
N ILE A 40 3.11 -6.89 -5.75
CA ILE A 40 2.28 -7.54 -4.73
C ILE A 40 1.68 -6.43 -3.89
N ILE A 41 0.35 -6.39 -3.79
CA ILE A 41 -0.37 -5.46 -2.93
C ILE A 41 -1.12 -6.27 -1.87
N ASP A 42 -0.91 -5.90 -0.62
CA ASP A 42 -1.63 -6.46 0.52
C ASP A 42 -1.74 -5.43 1.64
N ASP A 43 -2.67 -5.63 2.58
CA ASP A 43 -2.73 -4.87 3.81
C ASP A 43 -2.71 -5.73 5.06
N THR A 44 -1.95 -5.27 6.06
CA THR A 44 -1.81 -5.95 7.34
C THR A 44 -2.19 -5.04 8.50
N VAL A 45 -2.61 -5.63 9.62
CA VAL A 45 -2.93 -4.88 10.84
C VAL A 45 -1.64 -4.56 11.57
N LEU A 46 -1.38 -3.26 11.76
CA LEU A 46 -0.30 -2.77 12.60
C LEU A 46 -0.87 -2.36 13.96
N GLU A 47 -1.01 -3.34 14.86
CA GLU A 47 -1.51 -3.13 16.22
C GLU A 47 -0.57 -2.24 17.05
N LYS A 48 -1.18 -1.46 17.94
CA LYS A 48 -0.55 -0.48 18.81
C LYS A 48 -1.23 -0.46 20.18
N SER A 49 -0.47 -0.06 21.19
CA SER A 49 -0.93 -0.02 22.58
C SER A 49 -1.43 1.36 23.05
N GLY A 50 -1.06 2.45 22.36
CA GLY A 50 -1.24 3.82 22.86
C GLY A 50 -2.16 4.71 22.01
N VAL A 51 -3.05 5.47 22.64
CA VAL A 51 -3.97 6.40 21.97
C VAL A 51 -3.36 7.77 21.65
N ARG A 52 -2.14 8.05 22.14
CA ARG A 52 -1.44 9.31 21.87
C ARG A 52 -0.83 9.38 20.47
N MET A 53 -0.84 8.27 19.73
CA MET A 53 -0.32 8.25 18.37
C MET A 53 -1.24 9.02 17.43
N GLU A 54 -0.63 9.76 16.52
CA GLU A 54 -1.35 10.54 15.53
C GLU A 54 -2.05 9.67 14.50
N GLY A 55 -3.30 9.98 14.22
CA GLY A 55 -4.07 9.21 13.26
C GLY A 55 -4.36 7.78 13.71
N ILE A 56 -4.24 7.47 15.01
CA ILE A 56 -4.61 6.14 15.51
C ILE A 56 -6.12 5.90 15.33
N SER A 57 -6.51 4.65 15.08
CA SER A 57 -7.91 4.22 14.98
C SER A 57 -8.09 2.82 15.55
N ARG A 58 -9.34 2.39 15.77
CA ARG A 58 -9.64 0.97 15.91
C ARG A 58 -9.80 0.34 14.54
N VAL A 59 -9.01 -0.67 14.26
CA VAL A 59 -9.01 -1.42 12.99
C VAL A 59 -9.42 -2.85 13.24
N PHE A 60 -10.24 -3.44 12.37
CA PHE A 60 -10.69 -4.82 12.54
C PHE A 60 -9.58 -5.81 12.16
N ASP A 61 -9.21 -6.67 13.09
CA ASP A 61 -8.25 -7.76 12.89
C ASP A 61 -9.02 -9.06 12.65
N HIS A 62 -8.93 -9.58 11.42
CA HIS A 62 -9.63 -10.79 11.00
C HIS A 62 -9.02 -12.06 11.59
N VAL A 63 -7.73 -12.04 11.95
CA VAL A 63 -7.07 -13.17 12.63
C VAL A 63 -7.57 -13.25 14.07
N LYS A 64 -7.73 -12.11 14.74
CA LYS A 64 -8.20 -12.05 16.14
C LYS A 64 -9.72 -11.97 16.28
N GLY A 65 -10.45 -11.78 15.18
CA GLY A 65 -11.91 -11.61 15.18
C GLY A 65 -12.40 -10.37 15.95
N ARG A 66 -11.56 -9.33 16.14
CA ARG A 66 -11.92 -8.15 16.93
C ARG A 66 -11.22 -6.88 16.46
N CYS A 67 -11.79 -5.73 16.82
CA CYS A 67 -11.12 -4.45 16.59
C CYS A 67 -9.99 -4.20 17.59
N VAL A 68 -8.79 -3.97 17.08
CA VAL A 68 -7.61 -3.59 17.86
C VAL A 68 -7.23 -2.14 17.59
N LEU A 69 -6.52 -1.50 18.53
CA LEU A 69 -6.01 -0.14 18.33
C LEU A 69 -4.81 -0.21 17.37
N GLY A 70 -4.80 0.57 16.30
CA GLY A 70 -3.74 0.47 15.30
C GLY A 70 -4.03 1.17 13.98
N TYR A 71 -3.38 0.67 12.94
CA TYR A 71 -3.51 1.10 11.54
C TYR A 71 -3.67 -0.11 10.64
N LYS A 72 -4.24 0.10 9.45
CA LYS A 72 -4.05 -0.81 8.32
C LYS A 72 -2.82 -0.36 7.54
N LEU A 73 -1.76 -1.16 7.54
CA LEU A 73 -0.57 -0.95 6.75
C LEU A 73 -0.81 -1.55 5.36
N LEU A 74 -1.08 -0.70 4.38
CA LEU A 74 -1.13 -1.09 2.96
C LEU A 74 0.29 -1.07 2.41
N LEU A 75 0.75 -2.18 1.84
CA LEU A 75 2.10 -2.37 1.33
C LEU A 75 2.06 -2.70 -0.16
N CYS A 76 2.98 -2.13 -0.93
CA CYS A 76 3.26 -2.52 -2.30
C CYS A 76 4.72 -2.98 -2.41
N ALA A 77 4.91 -4.22 -2.83
CA ALA A 77 6.22 -4.82 -3.00
C ALA A 77 6.45 -5.23 -4.45
N PHE A 78 7.72 -5.25 -4.85
CA PHE A 78 8.18 -5.77 -6.13
C PHE A 78 8.88 -7.11 -5.90
N PHE A 79 8.39 -8.14 -6.56
CA PHE A 79 9.02 -9.45 -6.62
C PHE A 79 9.77 -9.57 -7.93
N ASP A 80 11.06 -9.83 -7.87
CA ASP A 80 11.94 -9.91 -9.03
C ASP A 80 12.12 -11.35 -9.55
N GLY A 81 11.41 -12.32 -8.95
CA GLY A 81 11.55 -13.75 -9.23
C GLY A 81 12.33 -14.52 -8.16
N LYS A 82 13.02 -13.81 -7.26
CA LYS A 82 13.81 -14.41 -6.18
C LYS A 82 13.59 -13.68 -4.85
N THR A 83 13.58 -12.35 -4.89
CA THR A 83 13.50 -11.47 -3.74
C THR A 83 12.24 -10.61 -3.81
N THR A 84 11.57 -10.45 -2.67
CA THR A 84 10.45 -9.52 -2.51
C THR A 84 10.94 -8.25 -1.84
N ILE A 85 10.83 -7.12 -2.53
CA ILE A 85 11.36 -5.83 -2.11
C ILE A 85 10.20 -4.87 -1.91
N PRO A 86 9.89 -4.44 -0.68
CA PRO A 86 8.86 -3.43 -0.48
C PRO A 86 9.39 -2.08 -0.98
N PHE A 87 8.59 -1.37 -1.78
CA PHE A 87 8.99 -0.06 -2.33
C PHE A 87 8.05 1.09 -1.95
N ASP A 88 6.78 0.81 -1.63
CA ASP A 88 5.85 1.83 -1.16
C ASP A 88 4.91 1.27 -0.10
N PHE A 89 4.42 2.12 0.80
CA PHE A 89 3.46 1.75 1.82
C PHE A 89 2.63 2.95 2.26
N SER A 90 1.50 2.71 2.93
CA SER A 90 0.68 3.75 3.57
C SER A 90 0.00 3.21 4.82
N LEU A 91 -0.32 4.12 5.75
CA LEU A 91 -0.99 3.78 7.00
C LEU A 91 -2.39 4.35 6.96
N HIS A 92 -3.40 3.49 6.97
CA HIS A 92 -4.81 3.85 6.90
C HIS A 92 -5.48 3.77 8.26
N GLN A 93 -6.41 4.71 8.46
CA GLN A 93 -7.40 4.68 9.53
C GLN A 93 -8.65 3.95 9.05
N GLU A 94 -9.31 3.25 9.96
CA GLU A 94 -10.71 2.85 9.75
C GLU A 94 -11.63 3.91 10.33
N LYS A 95 -12.66 4.30 9.57
CA LYS A 95 -13.61 5.35 9.97
C LYS A 95 -14.42 4.97 11.22
N GLY A 96 -14.62 3.67 11.48
CA GLY A 96 -15.58 3.20 12.47
C GLY A 96 -17.03 3.47 12.04
N LYS A 97 -18.00 3.00 12.83
CA LYS A 97 -19.43 3.13 12.51
C LYS A 97 -19.93 4.57 12.53
N GLN A 98 -19.38 5.39 13.43
CA GLN A 98 -19.81 6.78 13.65
C GLN A 98 -18.85 7.81 13.03
N GLY A 99 -17.84 7.37 12.28
CA GLY A 99 -16.80 8.26 11.76
C GLY A 99 -15.79 8.75 12.82
N ASP A 100 -15.85 8.19 14.03
CA ASP A 100 -15.04 8.52 15.20
C ASP A 100 -13.75 7.69 15.31
N CYS A 101 -13.44 6.93 14.26
CA CYS A 101 -12.33 5.96 14.24
C CYS A 101 -12.43 4.89 15.35
N GLY A 102 -13.62 4.66 15.92
CA GLY A 102 -13.84 3.74 17.03
C GLY A 102 -13.21 4.19 18.36
N LEU A 103 -12.99 5.50 18.54
CA LEU A 103 -12.37 6.09 19.73
C LEU A 103 -13.32 7.02 20.46
N THR A 104 -13.24 7.05 21.79
CA THR A 104 -14.02 8.00 22.59
C THR A 104 -13.51 9.43 22.37
N LYS A 105 -14.37 10.44 22.63
CA LYS A 105 -13.99 11.86 22.57
C LYS A 105 -12.75 12.16 23.43
N GLN A 106 -12.63 11.54 24.61
CA GLN A 106 -11.47 11.70 25.48
C GLN A 106 -10.19 11.11 24.87
N GLN A 107 -10.28 9.97 24.18
CA GLN A 107 -9.14 9.35 23.49
C GLN A 107 -8.70 10.20 22.29
N LEU A 108 -9.65 10.69 21.48
CA LEU A 108 -9.35 11.57 20.34
C LEU A 108 -8.63 12.86 20.76
N ARG A 109 -9.01 13.44 21.91
CA ARG A 109 -8.32 14.60 22.49
C ARG A 109 -6.89 14.30 22.95
N LYS A 110 -6.58 13.05 23.31
CA LYS A 110 -5.23 12.62 23.72
C LYS A 110 -4.32 12.31 22.53
N ALA A 111 -4.87 12.08 21.33
CA ALA A 111 -4.08 11.81 20.15
C ALA A 111 -3.17 13.01 19.82
N TYR A 112 -1.96 12.73 19.35
CA TYR A 112 -1.06 13.78 18.89
C TYR A 112 -1.61 14.45 17.64
N HIS A 113 -1.56 15.78 17.61
CA HIS A 113 -1.95 16.62 16.47
C HIS A 113 -0.85 17.64 16.22
N THR A 114 -0.53 17.88 14.96
CA THR A 114 0.39 18.94 14.55
C THR A 114 -0.10 19.62 13.28
N LYS A 115 0.14 20.93 13.17
CA LYS A 115 -0.11 21.68 11.93
C LYS A 115 0.97 21.30 10.92
N ARG A 116 0.56 20.90 9.72
CA ARG A 116 1.47 20.51 8.63
C ARG A 116 1.54 21.57 7.55
N ASN A 117 2.75 21.76 7.03
CA ASN A 117 2.98 22.52 5.81
C ASN A 117 2.65 21.65 4.60
N THR A 118 1.81 22.15 3.68
CA THR A 118 1.37 21.43 2.47
C THR A 118 2.50 21.11 1.52
N GLY A 119 3.63 21.83 1.57
CA GLY A 119 4.83 21.57 0.78
C GLY A 119 5.71 20.43 1.30
N ASN A 120 5.45 19.92 2.51
CA ASN A 120 6.26 18.86 3.09
C ASN A 120 5.76 17.45 2.67
N PRO A 121 6.66 16.47 2.48
CA PRO A 121 6.30 15.09 2.13
C PRO A 121 5.32 14.44 3.12
N ASP A 122 5.44 14.76 4.41
CA ASP A 122 4.60 14.20 5.46
C ASP A 122 3.13 14.62 5.34
N TYR A 123 2.82 15.76 4.71
CA TYR A 123 1.45 16.20 4.46
C TYR A 123 0.72 15.21 3.55
N LYS A 124 1.32 14.83 2.43
CA LYS A 124 0.74 13.85 1.51
C LYS A 124 0.54 12.49 2.19
N ARG A 125 1.56 12.03 2.93
CA ARG A 125 1.50 10.81 3.75
C ARG A 125 0.35 10.85 4.75
N PHE A 126 0.15 11.99 5.39
CA PHE A 126 -0.92 12.17 6.33
C PHE A 126 -2.27 12.08 5.61
N GLN A 127 -2.47 12.73 4.46
CA GLN A 127 -3.75 12.66 3.74
C GLN A 127 -4.13 11.23 3.31
N GLU A 128 -3.16 10.43 2.87
CA GLU A 128 -3.35 9.02 2.47
C GLU A 128 -4.08 8.20 3.54
N ARG A 129 -3.93 8.54 4.83
CA ARG A 129 -4.55 7.82 5.95
C ARG A 129 -6.07 7.69 5.87
N LYS A 130 -6.73 8.66 5.22
CA LYS A 130 -8.20 8.71 5.07
C LYS A 130 -8.67 8.37 3.65
N MET A 131 -7.73 8.21 2.71
CA MET A 131 -8.03 7.84 1.33
C MET A 131 -8.43 6.36 1.24
N SER A 132 -9.06 5.98 0.14
CA SER A 132 -9.34 4.57 -0.13
C SER A 132 -8.04 3.79 -0.28
N LYS A 133 -7.95 2.61 0.34
CA LYS A 133 -6.83 1.67 0.12
C LYS A 133 -6.66 1.34 -1.36
N LEU A 134 -7.76 1.24 -2.10
CA LEU A 134 -7.75 0.95 -3.53
C LEU A 134 -7.12 2.09 -4.35
N GLU A 135 -7.50 3.34 -4.07
CA GLU A 135 -6.92 4.52 -4.74
C GLU A 135 -5.42 4.62 -4.47
N VAL A 136 -5.02 4.46 -3.20
CA VAL A 136 -3.63 4.52 -2.81
C VAL A 136 -2.82 3.37 -3.44
N ALA A 137 -3.38 2.16 -3.53
CA ALA A 137 -2.76 1.03 -4.21
C ALA A 137 -2.55 1.30 -5.71
N MET A 138 -3.55 1.84 -6.41
CA MET A 138 -3.40 2.25 -7.82
C MET A 138 -2.28 3.28 -8.00
N ASP A 139 -2.19 4.25 -7.08
CA ASP A 139 -1.11 5.24 -7.11
C ASP A 139 0.27 4.65 -6.80
N MET A 140 0.35 3.63 -5.93
CA MET A 140 1.59 2.88 -5.67
C MET A 140 2.07 2.16 -6.94
N LEU A 141 1.17 1.51 -7.68
CA LEU A 141 1.49 0.83 -8.94
C LEU A 141 2.04 1.81 -9.99
N ARG A 142 1.36 2.97 -10.16
CA ARG A 142 1.82 4.03 -11.07
C ARG A 142 3.21 4.55 -10.70
N ARG A 143 3.47 4.74 -9.40
CA ARG A 143 4.79 5.17 -8.90
C ARG A 143 5.86 4.11 -9.13
N GLY A 144 5.59 2.84 -8.83
CA GLY A 144 6.52 1.74 -9.05
C GLY A 144 6.93 1.64 -10.52
N TRP A 145 5.95 1.70 -11.43
CA TRP A 145 6.20 1.71 -12.86
C TRP A 145 7.02 2.92 -13.31
N LYS A 146 6.63 4.13 -12.91
CA LYS A 146 7.34 5.37 -13.26
C LYS A 146 8.79 5.39 -12.76
N MET A 147 9.06 4.69 -11.67
CA MET A 147 10.39 4.55 -11.08
C MET A 147 11.29 3.57 -11.83
N GLY A 148 10.74 2.75 -12.74
CA GLY A 148 11.49 1.76 -13.51
C GLY A 148 11.47 0.35 -12.92
N LEU A 149 10.54 0.06 -12.00
CA LEU A 149 10.24 -1.30 -11.59
C LEU A 149 9.20 -1.87 -12.57
N TYR A 150 9.65 -2.68 -13.53
CA TYR A 150 8.78 -3.25 -14.55
C TYR A 150 8.38 -4.68 -14.17
N ALA A 151 7.17 -4.81 -13.62
CA ALA A 151 6.55 -6.09 -13.33
C ALA A 151 5.80 -6.63 -14.55
N LYS A 152 5.71 -7.96 -14.69
CA LYS A 152 4.81 -8.63 -15.65
C LYS A 152 3.40 -8.78 -15.08
N TYR A 153 3.29 -8.97 -13.77
CA TYR A 153 2.03 -9.22 -13.09
C TYR A 153 1.79 -8.26 -11.93
N VAL A 154 0.53 -8.03 -11.61
CA VAL A 154 0.09 -7.47 -10.33
C VAL A 154 -0.73 -8.53 -9.61
N ILE A 155 -0.31 -8.88 -8.40
CA ILE A 155 -0.90 -9.93 -7.57
C ILE A 155 -1.56 -9.31 -6.36
N THR A 156 -2.83 -9.67 -6.11
CA THR A 156 -3.56 -9.23 -4.91
C THR A 156 -4.47 -10.31 -4.34
N ASP A 157 -4.78 -10.22 -3.05
CA ASP A 157 -5.88 -10.98 -2.47
C ASP A 157 -7.25 -10.55 -3.08
N SER A 158 -8.25 -11.40 -2.87
CA SER A 158 -9.65 -11.19 -3.18
C SER A 158 -10.18 -9.86 -2.71
N TRP A 159 -9.68 -9.29 -1.61
CA TRP A 159 -10.21 -8.03 -1.07
C TRP A 159 -9.96 -6.83 -2.00
N PHE A 160 -8.83 -6.84 -2.72
CA PHE A 160 -8.47 -5.81 -3.68
C PHE A 160 -9.00 -6.09 -5.09
N THR A 161 -9.37 -7.33 -5.38
CA THR A 161 -9.81 -7.75 -6.72
C THR A 161 -11.11 -7.03 -7.12
N CYS A 162 -11.02 -6.13 -8.10
CA CYS A 162 -12.14 -5.38 -8.65
C CYS A 162 -11.81 -4.84 -10.05
N GLU A 163 -12.85 -4.51 -10.83
CA GLU A 163 -12.73 -3.97 -12.17
C GLU A 163 -11.85 -2.70 -12.23
N GLN A 164 -12.02 -1.79 -11.26
CA GLN A 164 -11.24 -0.55 -11.20
C GLN A 164 -9.73 -0.82 -11.09
N LEU A 165 -9.33 -1.79 -10.26
CA LEU A 165 -7.91 -2.16 -10.14
C LEU A 165 -7.40 -2.82 -11.42
N MET A 166 -8.20 -3.73 -12.00
CA MET A 166 -7.86 -4.43 -13.25
C MET A 166 -7.64 -3.42 -14.39
N ALA A 167 -8.57 -2.47 -14.56
CA ALA A 167 -8.49 -1.42 -15.56
C ALA A 167 -7.25 -0.53 -15.34
N CYS A 168 -6.97 -0.15 -14.09
CA CYS A 168 -5.77 0.61 -13.76
C CYS A 168 -4.49 -0.16 -14.14
N VAL A 169 -4.40 -1.45 -13.79
CA VAL A 169 -3.24 -2.29 -14.11
C VAL A 169 -3.01 -2.36 -15.62
N ARG A 170 -4.07 -2.57 -16.41
CA ARG A 170 -4.00 -2.61 -17.88
C ARG A 170 -3.66 -1.26 -18.51
N SER A 171 -4.03 -0.15 -17.87
CA SER A 171 -3.68 1.20 -18.36
C SER A 171 -2.19 1.53 -18.19
N ILE A 172 -1.51 0.93 -17.21
CA ILE A 172 -0.10 1.19 -16.93
C ILE A 172 0.76 0.46 -17.96
N GLY A 173 1.81 1.13 -18.45
CA GLY A 173 2.76 0.51 -19.37
C GLY A 173 2.15 0.08 -20.71
N LYS A 174 1.04 0.70 -21.13
CA LYS A 174 0.29 0.32 -22.36
C LYS A 174 -0.14 -1.16 -22.38
N GLY A 175 -0.56 -1.69 -21.22
CA GLY A 175 -1.00 -3.08 -21.11
C GLY A 175 0.12 -4.09 -20.90
N ALA A 176 1.33 -3.64 -20.56
CA ALA A 176 2.47 -4.52 -20.27
C ALA A 176 2.27 -5.37 -18.99
N MET A 177 1.43 -4.92 -18.05
CA MET A 177 1.13 -5.67 -16.83
C MET A 177 -0.17 -6.45 -16.95
N HIS A 178 -0.16 -7.70 -16.48
CA HIS A 178 -1.33 -8.54 -16.31
C HIS A 178 -1.79 -8.53 -14.85
N PHE A 179 -3.09 -8.71 -14.61
CA PHE A 179 -3.65 -8.79 -13.27
C PHE A 179 -3.91 -10.24 -12.88
N VAL A 180 -3.50 -10.62 -11.67
CA VAL A 180 -3.78 -11.93 -11.06
C VAL A 180 -4.35 -11.68 -9.68
N GLY A 181 -5.62 -12.01 -9.48
CA GLY A 181 -6.29 -11.83 -8.20
C GLY A 181 -7.22 -12.98 -7.90
N LEU A 182 -7.49 -13.20 -6.62
CA LEU A 182 -8.46 -14.19 -6.19
C LEU A 182 -9.88 -13.67 -6.46
N ALA A 183 -10.75 -14.54 -6.97
CA ALA A 183 -12.14 -14.19 -7.15
C ALA A 183 -12.78 -13.84 -5.80
N LYS A 184 -13.52 -12.74 -5.75
CA LYS A 184 -14.30 -12.38 -4.55
C LYS A 184 -15.40 -13.42 -4.33
N MET A 185 -15.42 -14.03 -3.15
CA MET A 185 -16.53 -14.84 -2.67
C MET A 185 -17.75 -13.92 -2.48
N GLY A 186 -18.67 -13.93 -3.45
CA GLY A 186 -19.81 -13.03 -3.49
C GLY A 186 -20.70 -13.25 -4.71
N LYS A 187 -21.56 -12.28 -5.02
CA LYS A 187 -22.49 -12.35 -6.16
C LYS A 187 -21.91 -11.83 -7.48
N THR A 188 -20.63 -11.46 -7.50
CA THR A 188 -19.95 -10.94 -8.70
C THR A 188 -19.88 -12.02 -9.77
N LYS A 189 -20.37 -11.71 -10.97
CA LYS A 189 -20.29 -12.59 -12.14
C LYS A 189 -19.13 -12.15 -13.03
N TYR A 190 -18.45 -13.11 -13.65
CA TYR A 190 -17.33 -12.87 -14.55
C TYR A 190 -17.66 -13.48 -15.92
N THR A 191 -17.41 -12.72 -16.99
CA THR A 191 -17.50 -13.22 -18.37
C THR A 191 -16.12 -13.67 -18.82
N VAL A 192 -16.04 -14.87 -19.39
CA VAL A 192 -14.83 -15.37 -20.03
C VAL A 192 -14.93 -15.03 -21.51
N SER A 193 -14.07 -14.13 -21.98
CA SER A 193 -13.90 -13.89 -23.41
C SER A 193 -12.88 -14.92 -23.92
N ALA A 194 -13.34 -15.86 -24.74
CA ALA A 194 -12.50 -16.82 -25.45
C ALA A 194 -11.89 -16.18 -26.71
#